data_AF-A0A831QRG1-F1
#
_entry.id   AF-A0A831QRG1-F1
#
_cell.length_a   1.000
_cell.length_b   1.000
_cell.length_c   1.000
_cell.angle_alpha   90.00
_cell.angle_beta   90.00
_cell.angle_gamma   90.00
#
_symmetry.space_group_name_H-M   'P 1'
#
loop_
_entity.id
_entity.type
_entity.pdbx_description
1 polymer ?
#
loop_
_entity_poly.entity_id
_entity_poly.type
_entity_poly.pdbx_seq_one_letter_code
_entity_poly.pdbx_strand_id
1 'polypeptide(L)'
;MKTRIHFAPNYFYNPTHPITIALIGVGGTGSLMLARLARIDYALRQTGHPGVHVIAYDSDRVEANNVGRQLYTLSDVGEYKVFQAVIKVNMAFGLQWQGIPMDALATGKDIRANIIITCVDNANFRLRLAKSFHY
;
A
#
# COMPACT_ATOMS: atom_id res chain seq x y z
N MET A 1 13.13 -17.55 27.01
CA MET A 1 12.73 -17.08 25.66
C MET A 1 13.13 -15.61 25.55
N LYS A 2 14.00 -15.18 24.63
CA LYS A 2 14.31 -13.74 24.48
C LYS A 2 13.08 -13.03 23.89
N THR A 3 12.55 -12.03 24.58
CA THR A 3 11.49 -11.17 24.06
C THR A 3 12.00 -10.48 22.80
N ARG A 4 11.41 -10.77 21.64
CA ARG A 4 11.74 -10.05 20.40
C ARG A 4 11.05 -8.69 20.46
N ILE A 5 11.81 -7.67 20.81
CA ILE A 5 11.34 -6.28 20.82
C ILE A 5 11.77 -5.65 19.51
N HIS A 6 10.83 -5.09 18.76
CA HIS A 6 11.12 -4.27 17.59
C HIS A 6 11.16 -2.80 18.01
N PHE A 7 12.27 -2.12 17.72
CA PHE A 7 12.40 -0.68 17.93
C PHE A 7 12.06 0.04 16.63
N ALA A 8 10.95 0.78 16.63
CA ALA A 8 10.61 1.65 15.51
C ALA A 8 11.57 2.86 15.48
N PRO A 9 11.94 3.38 14.30
CA PRO A 9 12.74 4.58 14.18
C PRO A 9 12.10 5.78 14.88
N ASN A 10 12.89 6.62 15.55
CA ASN A 10 12.39 7.80 16.27
C ASN A 10 11.57 8.75 15.37
N TYR A 11 11.91 8.80 14.08
CA TYR A 11 11.18 9.58 13.08
C TYR A 11 9.69 9.23 13.01
N PHE A 12 9.28 8.00 13.31
CA PHE A 12 7.87 7.59 13.24
C PHE A 12 7.01 8.17 14.38
N TYR A 13 7.61 8.65 15.47
CA TYR A 13 6.85 9.23 16.58
C TYR A 13 6.59 10.73 16.43
N ASN A 14 7.51 11.45 15.77
CA ASN A 14 7.39 12.89 15.55
C ASN A 14 7.97 13.29 14.18
N PRO A 15 7.35 12.86 13.07
CA PRO A 15 7.85 13.17 11.75
C PRO A 15 7.49 14.61 11.33
N THR A 16 8.30 15.21 10.47
CA THR A 16 7.99 16.51 9.86
C THR A 16 7.01 16.39 8.70
N HIS A 17 6.95 15.22 8.05
CA HIS A 17 6.10 14.94 6.89
C HIS A 17 5.34 13.62 7.10
N PRO A 18 4.23 13.37 6.38
CA PRO A 18 3.54 12.08 6.44
C PRO A 18 4.50 10.92 6.18
N ILE A 19 4.33 9.81 6.91
CA ILE A 19 5.13 8.61 6.68
C ILE A 19 4.72 7.99 5.35
N THR A 20 5.69 7.81 4.46
CA THR A 20 5.45 7.25 3.13
C THR A 20 5.38 5.73 3.18
N ILE A 21 4.35 5.16 2.54
CA ILE A 21 4.14 3.72 2.47
C ILE A 21 4.03 3.30 1.02
N ALA A 22 4.89 2.39 0.58
CA ALA A 22 4.72 1.70 -0.69
C ALA A 22 3.90 0.42 -0.47
N LEU A 23 2.71 0.34 -1.07
CA LEU A 23 1.86 -0.83 -1.04
C LEU A 23 1.95 -1.57 -2.39
N ILE A 24 2.58 -2.75 -2.40
CA ILE A 24 2.80 -3.53 -3.61
C ILE A 24 1.74 -4.62 -3.74
N GLY A 25 0.91 -4.54 -4.77
CA GLY A 25 -0.26 -5.37 -5.01
C GLY A 25 -1.51 -4.77 -4.34
N VAL A 26 -2.55 -4.53 -5.12
CA VAL A 26 -3.87 -4.04 -4.69
C VAL A 26 -5.03 -4.97 -5.07
N GLY A 27 -4.76 -6.25 -5.32
CA GLY A 27 -5.79 -7.29 -5.43
C GLY A 27 -6.58 -7.52 -4.12
N GLY A 28 -6.99 -8.75 -3.84
CA GLY A 28 -7.87 -9.05 -2.70
C GLY A 28 -7.33 -8.57 -1.34
N THR A 29 -6.11 -8.93 -0.97
CA THR A 29 -5.51 -8.49 0.31
C THR A 29 -5.09 -7.03 0.27
N GLY A 30 -4.53 -6.58 -0.85
CA GLY A 30 -3.99 -5.24 -0.99
C GLY A 30 -5.04 -4.14 -0.94
N SER A 31 -6.18 -4.32 -1.61
CA SER A 31 -7.30 -3.36 -1.54
C SER A 31 -7.85 -3.21 -0.11
N LEU A 32 -7.95 -4.31 0.65
CA LEU A 32 -8.34 -4.28 2.06
C LEU A 32 -7.27 -3.59 2.94
N MET A 33 -5.99 -3.85 2.68
CA MET A 33 -4.89 -3.18 3.37
C MET A 33 -4.93 -1.67 3.11
N LEU A 34 -5.13 -1.23 1.86
CA LEU A 34 -5.23 0.18 1.49
C LEU A 34 -6.33 0.88 2.29
N ALA A 35 -7.53 0.28 2.37
CA ALA A 35 -8.62 0.83 3.17
C ALA A 35 -8.34 0.83 4.70
N ARG A 36 -7.52 -0.10 5.20
CA ARG A 36 -7.08 -0.09 6.61
C ARG A 36 -6.05 1.00 6.88
N LEU A 37 -5.10 1.20 5.96
CA LEU A 37 -4.14 2.30 6.04
C LEU A 37 -4.86 3.65 6.10
N ALA A 38 -5.97 3.82 5.37
CA ALA A 38 -6.71 5.09 5.37
C ALA A 38 -7.36 5.37 6.73
N ARG A 39 -7.84 4.33 7.43
CA ARG A 39 -8.33 4.44 8.80
C ARG A 39 -7.20 4.77 9.79
N ILE A 40 -6.01 4.20 9.57
CA ILE A 40 -4.81 4.52 10.37
C ILE A 40 -4.42 5.99 10.14
N ASP A 41 -4.37 6.46 8.89
CA ASP A 41 -4.10 7.87 8.56
C ASP A 41 -5.08 8.79 9.29
N TYR A 42 -6.38 8.50 9.17
CA TYR A 42 -7.42 9.27 9.84
C TYR A 42 -7.18 9.34 11.35
N ALA A 43 -6.95 8.19 12.00
CA ALA A 43 -6.71 8.12 13.44
C ALA A 43 -5.44 8.87 13.87
N LEU A 44 -4.34 8.74 13.12
CA LEU A 44 -3.09 9.47 13.38
C LEU A 44 -3.30 10.99 13.29
N ARG A 45 -4.03 11.47 12.29
CA ARG A 45 -4.31 12.89 12.15
C ARG A 45 -5.14 13.44 13.32
N GLN A 46 -6.04 12.65 13.89
CA GLN A 46 -6.79 13.05 15.08
C GLN A 46 -5.90 13.26 16.33
N THR A 47 -4.72 12.64 16.39
CA THR A 47 -3.77 12.82 17.50
C THR A 47 -2.73 13.91 17.24
N GLY A 48 -2.86 14.67 16.15
CA GLY A 48 -1.89 15.70 15.73
C GLY A 48 -0.68 15.14 14.97
N HIS A 49 -0.65 13.85 14.66
CA HIS A 49 0.41 13.25 13.84
C HIS A 49 0.18 13.58 12.35
N PRO A 50 1.22 13.81 11.53
CA PRO A 50 1.08 14.10 10.09
C PRO A 50 0.42 13.00 9.23
N GLY A 51 0.07 11.86 9.81
CA GLY A 51 -0.53 10.72 9.10
C GLY A 51 0.44 9.94 8.22
N VAL A 52 -0.11 9.28 7.19
CA VAL A 52 0.63 8.49 6.20
C VAL A 52 0.25 8.89 4.76
N HIS A 53 1.19 8.70 3.84
CA HIS A 53 0.98 8.87 2.42
C HIS A 53 1.28 7.56 1.68
N VAL A 54 0.27 7.00 1.02
CA VAL A 54 0.41 5.70 0.34
C VAL A 54 0.65 5.89 -1.15
N ILE A 55 1.64 5.17 -1.67
CA ILE A 55 1.89 4.96 -3.09
C ILE A 55 1.64 3.47 -3.35
N ALA A 56 0.57 3.16 -4.07
CA ALA A 56 0.18 1.80 -4.39
C ALA A 56 0.68 1.39 -5.79
N TYR A 57 1.08 0.13 -5.95
CA TYR A 57 1.61 -0.43 -7.19
C TYR A 57 0.84 -1.69 -7.55
N ASP A 58 0.26 -1.74 -8.76
CA ASP A 58 -0.34 -2.96 -9.31
C ASP A 58 -0.52 -2.78 -10.83
N SER A 59 0.02 -3.71 -11.63
CA SER A 59 -0.13 -3.67 -13.08
C SER A 59 -1.40 -4.36 -13.59
N ASP A 60 -2.11 -5.10 -12.73
CA ASP A 60 -3.30 -5.85 -13.13
C ASP A 60 -4.48 -4.92 -13.44
N ARG A 61 -5.30 -5.40 -14.38
CA ARG A 61 -6.63 -4.83 -14.64
C ARG A 61 -7.70 -5.62 -13.90
N VAL A 62 -8.81 -4.96 -13.62
CA VAL A 62 -9.98 -5.59 -13.01
C VAL A 62 -10.63 -6.53 -14.03
N GLU A 63 -10.79 -7.79 -13.62
CA GLU A 63 -11.50 -8.81 -14.38
C GLU A 63 -12.92 -9.03 -13.81
N ALA A 64 -13.83 -9.59 -14.61
CA ALA A 64 -15.18 -9.89 -14.15
C ALA A 64 -15.22 -10.80 -12.90
N ASN A 65 -14.27 -11.73 -12.77
CA ASN A 65 -14.14 -12.62 -11.61
C ASN A 65 -13.69 -11.88 -10.32
N ASN A 66 -13.22 -10.64 -10.41
CA ASN A 66 -12.80 -9.85 -9.26
C ASN A 66 -14.01 -9.17 -8.60
N VAL A 67 -15.06 -8.87 -9.37
CA VAL A 67 -16.29 -8.23 -8.87
C VAL A 67 -16.96 -9.14 -7.84
N GLY A 68 -17.34 -8.58 -6.70
CA GLY A 68 -17.97 -9.30 -5.58
C GLY A 68 -17.00 -10.07 -4.68
N ARG A 69 -15.83 -10.48 -5.18
CA ARG A 69 -14.74 -11.06 -4.35
C ARG A 69 -13.79 -9.99 -3.80
N GLN A 70 -13.56 -8.95 -4.59
CA GLN A 70 -12.77 -7.77 -4.26
C GLN A 70 -13.71 -6.56 -4.34
N LEU A 71 -13.32 -5.42 -3.76
CA LEU A 71 -14.17 -4.22 -3.72
C LEU A 71 -14.14 -3.46 -5.07
N TYR A 72 -14.39 -4.18 -6.17
CA TYR A 72 -14.54 -3.67 -7.52
C TYR A 72 -15.99 -3.78 -7.99
N THR A 73 -16.39 -2.85 -8.85
CA THR A 73 -17.72 -2.77 -9.45
C THR A 73 -17.67 -3.26 -10.90
N LEU A 74 -18.83 -3.51 -11.50
CA LEU A 74 -18.90 -3.85 -12.93
C LEU A 74 -18.33 -2.74 -13.83
N SER A 75 -18.46 -1.47 -13.42
CA SER A 75 -17.91 -0.33 -14.14
C SER A 75 -16.38 -0.23 -14.06
N ASP A 76 -15.75 -0.97 -13.15
CA ASP A 76 -14.30 -0.98 -12.99
C ASP A 76 -13.64 -1.99 -13.94
N VAL A 77 -14.40 -2.91 -14.55
CA VAL A 77 -13.85 -3.99 -15.38
C VAL A 77 -13.09 -3.42 -16.57
N GLY A 78 -11.87 -3.90 -16.76
CA GLY A 78 -10.94 -3.40 -17.78
C GLY A 78 -10.05 -2.26 -17.30
N GLU A 79 -10.37 -1.58 -16.19
CA GLU A 79 -9.52 -0.53 -15.61
C GLU A 79 -8.42 -1.11 -14.74
N TYR A 80 -7.36 -0.33 -14.50
CA TYR A 80 -6.29 -0.74 -13.58
C TYR A 80 -6.82 -0.85 -12.14
N LYS A 81 -6.53 -1.99 -11.51
CA LYS A 81 -6.91 -2.28 -10.11
C LYS A 81 -6.46 -1.17 -9.16
N VAL A 82 -5.24 -0.67 -9.37
CA VAL A 82 -4.62 0.35 -8.51
C VAL A 82 -5.36 1.68 -8.56
N PHE A 83 -5.78 2.14 -9.74
CA PHE A 83 -6.51 3.39 -9.86
C PHE A 83 -7.87 3.29 -9.18
N GLN A 84 -8.59 2.20 -9.43
CA GLN A 84 -9.91 2.00 -8.85
C GLN A 84 -9.87 1.87 -7.33
N ALA A 85 -8.87 1.18 -6.78
CA ALA A 85 -8.69 1.07 -5.34
C ALA A 85 -8.31 2.42 -4.69
N VAL A 86 -7.35 3.15 -5.28
CA VAL A 86 -6.87 4.42 -4.74
C VAL A 86 -7.93 5.51 -4.84
N ILE A 87 -8.64 5.63 -5.96
CA ILE A 87 -9.71 6.62 -6.16
C ILE A 87 -10.81 6.43 -5.11
N LYS A 88 -11.27 5.20 -4.87
CA LYS A 88 -12.29 4.92 -3.85
C LYS A 88 -11.86 5.34 -2.45
N VAL A 89 -10.61 5.04 -2.08
CA VAL A 89 -10.05 5.44 -0.77
C VAL A 89 -9.90 6.95 -0.68
N ASN A 90 -9.38 7.60 -1.71
CA ASN A 90 -9.23 9.05 -1.76
C ASN A 90 -10.58 9.76 -1.61
N MET A 91 -11.61 9.30 -2.33
CA MET A 91 -12.96 9.86 -2.23
C MET A 91 -13.56 9.67 -0.84
N ALA A 92 -13.41 8.47 -0.25
CA ALA A 92 -14.02 8.17 1.05
C ALA A 92 -13.38 8.91 2.23
N PHE A 93 -12.08 9.20 2.16
CA PHE A 93 -11.32 9.78 3.28
C PHE A 93 -10.80 11.20 3.01
N GLY A 94 -11.04 11.78 1.83
CA GLY A 94 -10.52 13.09 1.45
C GLY A 94 -8.99 13.10 1.30
N LEU A 95 -8.43 12.05 0.70
CA LEU A 95 -6.98 11.85 0.56
C LEU A 95 -6.48 12.10 -0.87
N GLN A 96 -5.16 12.22 -1.02
CA GLN A 96 -4.47 12.37 -2.29
C GLN A 96 -3.36 11.32 -2.46
N TRP A 97 -3.67 10.07 -2.14
CA TRP A 97 -2.74 8.96 -2.36
C TRP A 97 -2.60 8.61 -3.84
N GLN A 98 -1.51 7.92 -4.17
CA GLN A 98 -1.09 7.69 -5.54
C GLN A 98 -1.24 6.22 -5.93
N GLY A 99 -1.65 5.97 -7.16
CA GLY A 99 -1.65 4.64 -7.77
C GLY A 99 -0.71 4.62 -8.97
N ILE A 100 0.13 3.59 -9.06
CA ILE A 100 1.08 3.39 -10.16
C ILE A 100 0.70 2.08 -10.86
N PRO A 101 0.28 2.10 -12.14
CA PRO A 101 -0.21 0.94 -12.87
C PRO A 101 0.96 0.10 -13.44
N MET A 102 1.96 -0.17 -12.62
CA MET A 102 3.18 -0.89 -12.97
C MET A 102 3.59 -1.80 -11.82
N ASP A 103 4.26 -2.90 -12.16
CA ASP A 103 4.90 -3.74 -11.16
C ASP A 103 6.08 -2.99 -10.56
N ALA A 104 6.17 -3.00 -9.23
CA ALA A 104 7.36 -2.53 -8.55
C ALA A 104 8.55 -3.43 -8.92
N LEU A 105 9.75 -2.87 -9.07
CA LEU A 105 10.93 -3.69 -9.33
C LEU A 105 11.28 -4.48 -8.07
N ALA A 106 11.51 -5.78 -8.23
CA ALA A 106 12.01 -6.62 -7.14
C ALA A 106 13.42 -6.24 -6.66
N THR A 107 14.07 -5.26 -7.30
CA THR A 107 15.31 -4.62 -6.81
C THR A 107 15.05 -3.52 -5.80
N GLY A 108 13.79 -3.08 -5.64
CA GLY A 108 13.37 -1.98 -4.77
C GLY A 108 13.87 -0.60 -5.21
N LYS A 109 14.59 -0.48 -6.33
CA LYS A 109 15.25 0.78 -6.76
C LYS A 109 14.27 1.89 -7.09
N ASP A 110 13.09 1.52 -7.56
CA ASP A 110 11.94 2.36 -7.90
C ASP A 110 11.04 2.67 -6.69
N ILE A 111 11.30 2.03 -5.54
CA ILE A 111 10.50 2.20 -4.33
C ILE A 111 11.23 3.15 -3.39
N ARG A 112 10.64 4.33 -3.16
CA ARG A 112 11.12 5.32 -2.20
C ARG A 112 10.04 5.57 -1.17
N ALA A 113 10.05 4.77 -0.10
CA ALA A 113 9.09 4.87 0.99
C ALA A 113 9.75 4.55 2.34
N ASN A 114 9.17 5.08 3.42
CA ASN A 114 9.59 4.74 4.78
C ASN A 114 9.23 3.29 5.15
N ILE A 115 8.09 2.80 4.65
CA ILE A 115 7.56 1.46 4.90
C ILE A 115 7.19 0.82 3.56
N ILE A 116 7.52 -0.45 3.39
CA ILE A 116 7.10 -1.25 2.23
C ILE A 116 6.21 -2.38 2.73
N ILE A 117 5.00 -2.47 2.17
CA ILE A 117 4.04 -3.52 2.45
C ILE A 117 3.80 -4.29 1.15
N THR A 118 4.02 -5.60 1.18
CA THR A 118 3.71 -6.47 0.04
C THR A 118 2.42 -7.22 0.27
N CYS A 119 1.56 -7.24 -0.74
CA CYS A 119 0.29 -7.95 -0.80
C CYS A 119 0.19 -8.80 -2.08
N VAL A 120 1.34 -9.16 -2.67
CA VAL A 120 1.44 -9.99 -3.88
C VAL A 120 1.40 -11.48 -3.54
N ASP A 121 0.88 -12.27 -4.47
CA ASP A 121 0.82 -13.74 -4.39
C ASP A 121 2.13 -14.42 -4.86
N ASN A 122 2.93 -13.75 -5.67
CA ASN A 122 4.20 -14.26 -6.19
C ASN A 122 5.29 -14.39 -5.09
N ALA A 123 5.59 -15.64 -4.70
CA ALA A 123 6.60 -15.94 -3.69
C ALA A 123 8.02 -15.53 -4.12
N ASN A 124 8.38 -15.69 -5.39
CA ASN A 124 9.69 -15.31 -5.91
C ASN A 124 9.90 -13.79 -5.82
N PHE A 125 8.86 -13.00 -6.11
CA PHE A 125 8.90 -11.55 -5.92
C PHE A 125 9.22 -11.19 -4.46
N ARG A 126 8.46 -11.76 -3.51
CA ARG A 126 8.64 -11.50 -2.07
C ARG A 126 10.07 -11.82 -1.61
N LEU A 127 10.63 -12.93 -2.07
CA LEU A 127 12.00 -13.34 -1.72
C LEU A 127 13.06 -12.43 -2.33
N ARG A 128 12.90 -12.03 -3.60
CA ARG A 128 13.85 -11.13 -4.27
C ARG A 128 13.85 -9.74 -3.66
N LEU A 129 12.67 -9.20 -3.37
CA LEU A 129 12.53 -7.89 -2.72
C LEU A 129 13.13 -7.91 -1.30
N ALA A 130 12.90 -8.98 -0.53
CA ALA A 130 13.56 -9.12 0.77
C ALA A 130 15.09 -9.08 0.65
N LYS A 131 15.65 -9.77 -0.34
CA LYS A 131 17.10 -9.77 -0.63
C LYS A 131 17.65 -8.41 -1.03
N SER A 132 16.87 -7.54 -1.67
CA SER A 132 17.36 -6.22 -2.06
C SER A 132 17.56 -5.25 -0.89
N PHE A 133 16.97 -5.53 0.27
CA PHE A 133 17.12 -4.72 1.49
C PHE A 133 18.11 -5.29 2.51
N HIS A 134 18.71 -6.45 2.20
CA HIS A 134 19.82 -6.98 2.99
C HIS A 134 21.12 -6.28 2.59
N TYR A 135 21.63 -5.46 3.51
CA TYR A 135 23.04 -5.14 3.65
C TYR A 135 23.80 -6.36 4.18
#